data_AF-A0A371QLD0-F1
#
_entry.id   AF-A0A371QLD0-F1
#
_cell.length_a   1.000
_cell.length_b   1.000
_cell.length_c   1.000
_cell.angle_alpha   90.00
_cell.angle_beta   90.00
_cell.angle_gamma   90.00
#
_symmetry.space_group_name_H-M   'P 1'
#
loop_
_entity.id
_entity.type
_entity.pdbx_description
1 polymer ?
#
loop_
_entity_poly.entity_id
_entity_poly.type
_entity_poly.pdbx_seq_one_letter_code
_entity_poly.pdbx_strand_id
1 'polypeptide(L)'
;MNPIYFIPFIFIGAWALYSIVVISKARDNFQRINPIIFDHIPSVFTTLGVFGTFLGIAIGLHNFDVNNIDASIPALLDGLFVAFWSSILGIALSFTSQTFFIQPIQNRAFGDGDEPVTEEQILKSIATSLDDIKKAISSDSDGSLTTHLVKLRTQLTDQLEPLNSNMSKLTHSVGGEGETSLLTQIQNLRLESKEKQDSIVKIQNDQLDFMKANSKLVEEKFDEFTELLKKSNTEALVEVIEKVIGGFNEKLNELIEKLVKENFEELNRSVENLNKWQQSNKEQIELLIEQYKSLTDQLTLSADTLNSVSKSTESLVKEDGKLVSLIDELNTITKDGDNILIKTMEQLDGTSNDFKETAGELKKWFELHTEFSAKIENLVDKLKELEELRDKSEGFFDDVKEEFEEAASILKQSNSNTKEQVDDMRQAFTDGMDKSFVALDSILKNMVLEYAERMNKLNGNN
;
A
#
# COMPACT_ATOMS: atom_id res chain seq x y z
N MET A 1 -14.73 -0.74 -37.48
CA MET A 1 -15.94 -0.44 -36.70
C MET A 1 -16.61 -1.73 -36.28
N ASN A 2 -16.92 -1.86 -34.99
CA ASN A 2 -17.63 -2.99 -34.40
C ASN A 2 -19.07 -3.04 -34.99
N PRO A 3 -19.63 -4.21 -35.39
CA PRO A 3 -20.95 -4.29 -36.03
C PRO A 3 -22.11 -3.66 -35.23
N ILE A 4 -21.93 -3.50 -33.91
CA ILE A 4 -22.91 -2.87 -33.01
C ILE A 4 -23.23 -1.41 -33.38
N TYR A 5 -22.31 -0.69 -34.03
CA TYR A 5 -22.49 0.70 -34.46
C TYR A 5 -23.53 0.87 -35.60
N PHE A 6 -23.89 -0.21 -36.30
CA PHE A 6 -24.87 -0.14 -37.39
C PHE A 6 -26.33 -0.34 -36.94
N ILE A 7 -26.55 -0.73 -35.68
CA ILE A 7 -27.89 -1.05 -35.15
C ILE A 7 -28.91 0.09 -35.34
N PRO A 8 -28.61 1.37 -35.00
CA PRO A 8 -29.55 2.47 -35.23
C PRO A 8 -30.01 2.60 -36.69
N PHE A 9 -29.07 2.43 -37.63
CA PHE A 9 -29.34 2.58 -39.06
C PHE A 9 -30.20 1.45 -39.62
N ILE A 10 -30.10 0.24 -39.04
CA ILE A 10 -30.97 -0.89 -39.39
C ILE A 10 -32.43 -0.58 -39.04
N PHE A 11 -32.69 -0.04 -37.84
CA PHE A 11 -34.04 0.34 -37.43
C PHE A 11 -34.62 1.47 -38.29
N ILE A 12 -33.82 2.49 -38.58
CA ILE A 12 -34.23 3.59 -39.48
C ILE A 12 -34.52 3.06 -40.90
N GLY A 13 -33.67 2.16 -41.42
CA GLY A 13 -33.84 1.56 -42.74
C GLY A 13 -35.07 0.66 -42.84
N ALA A 14 -35.35 -0.15 -41.81
CA ALA A 14 -36.54 -0.99 -41.74
C ALA A 14 -37.82 -0.14 -41.73
N TRP A 15 -37.84 0.94 -40.94
CA TRP A 15 -38.96 1.88 -40.92
C TRP A 15 -39.11 2.64 -42.26
N ALA A 16 -38.00 2.98 -42.93
CA ALA A 16 -38.02 3.59 -44.24
C ALA A 16 -38.70 2.71 -45.29
N LEU A 17 -38.35 1.42 -45.33
CA LEU A 17 -38.98 0.45 -46.24
C LEU A 17 -40.48 0.32 -45.98
N TYR A 18 -40.88 0.23 -44.70
CA TYR A 18 -42.29 0.16 -44.32
C TYR A 18 -43.06 1.43 -44.74
N SER A 19 -42.49 2.60 -44.47
CA SER A 19 -43.08 3.90 -44.78
C SER A 19 -43.31 4.08 -46.28
N ILE A 20 -42.35 3.67 -47.12
CA ILE A 20 -42.49 3.72 -48.59
C ILE A 20 -43.68 2.88 -49.06
N VAL A 21 -43.87 1.67 -48.51
CA VAL A 21 -45.01 0.80 -48.86
C VAL A 21 -46.34 1.44 -48.48
N VAL A 22 -46.44 2.03 -47.28
CA VAL A 22 -47.66 2.69 -46.81
C VAL A 22 -47.97 3.94 -47.66
N ILE A 23 -46.97 4.77 -47.94
CA ILE A 23 -47.13 5.99 -48.76
C ILE A 23 -47.55 5.64 -50.20
N SER A 24 -46.95 4.60 -50.79
CA SER A 24 -47.32 4.15 -52.14
C SER A 24 -48.79 3.71 -52.19
N LYS A 25 -49.24 2.93 -51.19
CA LYS A 25 -50.65 2.53 -51.10
C LYS A 25 -51.59 3.73 -50.87
N ALA A 26 -51.15 4.75 -50.12
CA ALA A 26 -51.95 5.92 -49.78
C ALA A 26 -52.22 6.79 -51.01
N ARG A 27 -51.24 6.86 -51.91
CA ARG A 27 -51.36 7.55 -53.20
C ARG A 27 -52.43 6.92 -54.09
N ASP A 28 -52.56 5.60 -54.08
CA ASP A 28 -53.50 4.88 -54.94
C ASP A 28 -54.93 4.85 -54.38
N ASN A 29 -55.09 4.69 -53.05
CA ASN A 29 -56.42 4.66 -52.43
C ASN A 29 -56.38 5.04 -50.93
N PHE A 30 -56.56 6.33 -50.64
CA PHE A 30 -56.44 6.90 -49.29
C PHE A 30 -57.44 6.29 -48.28
N GLN A 31 -58.62 5.85 -48.71
CA GLN A 31 -59.65 5.30 -47.82
C GLN A 31 -59.34 3.91 -47.25
N ARG A 32 -58.34 3.18 -47.80
CA ARG A 32 -57.98 1.82 -47.35
C ARG A 32 -56.84 1.76 -46.33
N ILE A 33 -56.29 2.91 -45.95
CA ILE A 33 -55.17 2.99 -45.01
C ILE A 33 -55.65 3.55 -43.68
N ASN A 34 -55.07 3.07 -42.60
CA ASN A 34 -55.32 3.65 -41.29
C ASN A 34 -54.69 5.06 -41.23
N PRO A 35 -55.51 6.14 -41.16
CA PRO A 35 -55.00 7.51 -41.19
C PRO A 35 -54.05 7.80 -40.03
N ILE A 36 -54.27 7.15 -38.88
CA ILE A 36 -53.40 7.30 -37.70
C ILE A 36 -51.97 6.82 -38.01
N ILE A 37 -51.82 5.66 -38.67
CA ILE A 37 -50.49 5.13 -39.02
C ILE A 37 -49.80 6.04 -40.03
N PHE A 38 -50.55 6.56 -41.00
CA PHE A 38 -50.03 7.42 -42.06
C PHE A 38 -49.51 8.77 -41.50
N ASP A 39 -50.27 9.39 -40.60
CA ASP A 39 -49.92 10.70 -40.03
C ASP A 39 -48.72 10.63 -39.08
N HIS A 40 -48.46 9.47 -38.47
CA HIS A 40 -47.33 9.28 -37.56
C HIS A 40 -46.00 8.90 -38.25
N ILE A 41 -45.98 8.60 -39.55
CA ILE A 41 -44.76 8.19 -40.29
C ILE A 41 -43.55 9.12 -40.03
N PRO A 42 -43.66 10.45 -40.17
CA PRO A 42 -42.53 11.37 -39.96
C PRO A 42 -42.07 11.41 -38.50
N SER A 43 -43.01 11.38 -37.57
CA SER A 43 -42.71 11.44 -36.13
C SER A 43 -41.84 10.26 -35.69
N VAL A 44 -42.10 9.06 -36.21
CA VAL A 44 -41.35 7.84 -35.89
C VAL A 44 -39.90 7.89 -36.41
N PHE A 45 -39.62 8.49 -37.57
CA PHE A 45 -38.24 8.71 -38.03
C PHE A 45 -37.44 9.59 -37.06
N THR A 46 -38.08 10.62 -36.51
CA THR A 46 -37.46 11.52 -35.54
C THR A 46 -37.17 10.78 -34.23
N THR A 47 -38.13 9.99 -33.75
CA THR A 47 -37.97 9.17 -32.53
C THR A 47 -36.86 8.12 -32.70
N LEU A 48 -36.77 7.45 -33.85
CA LEU A 48 -35.70 6.49 -34.15
C LEU A 48 -34.33 7.17 -34.25
N GLY A 49 -34.27 8.39 -34.78
CA GLY A 49 -33.04 9.20 -34.78
C GLY A 49 -32.56 9.51 -33.36
N VAL A 50 -33.46 9.97 -32.48
CA VAL A 50 -33.17 10.24 -31.06
C VAL A 50 -32.75 8.97 -30.32
N PHE A 51 -33.42 7.84 -30.57
CA PHE A 51 -33.04 6.54 -30.02
C PHE A 51 -31.60 6.16 -30.44
N GLY A 52 -31.25 6.37 -31.71
CA GLY A 52 -29.89 6.17 -32.20
C GLY A 52 -28.85 7.02 -31.49
N THR A 53 -29.19 8.27 -31.15
CA THR A 53 -28.30 9.17 -30.38
C THR A 53 -27.98 8.59 -29.00
N PHE A 54 -29.01 8.16 -28.26
CA PHE A 54 -28.81 7.56 -26.95
C PHE A 54 -28.03 6.25 -27.02
N LEU A 55 -28.32 5.41 -28.03
CA LEU A 55 -27.61 4.14 -28.21
C LEU A 55 -26.13 4.35 -28.58
N GLY A 56 -25.82 5.34 -29.43
CA GLY A 56 -24.45 5.67 -29.81
C GLY A 56 -23.61 6.16 -28.63
N ILE A 57 -24.18 7.03 -27.79
CA ILE A 57 -23.52 7.49 -26.54
C ILE A 57 -23.31 6.31 -25.57
N ALA A 58 -24.32 5.45 -25.40
CA ALA A 58 -24.21 4.29 -24.52
C ALA A 58 -23.12 3.31 -24.96
N ILE A 59 -23.01 3.03 -26.26
CA ILE A 59 -21.94 2.19 -26.82
C ILE A 59 -20.57 2.86 -26.64
N GLY A 60 -20.47 4.17 -26.87
CA GLY A 60 -19.23 4.93 -26.70
C GLY A 60 -18.70 4.96 -25.25
N LEU A 61 -19.60 4.88 -24.26
CA LEU A 61 -19.25 4.85 -22.84
C LEU A 61 -19.02 3.43 -22.28
N HIS A 62 -19.48 2.38 -22.98
CA HIS A 62 -19.48 1.01 -22.45
C HIS A 62 -18.07 0.49 -22.09
N ASN A 63 -17.06 0.87 -22.88
CA ASN A 63 -15.67 0.47 -22.68
C ASN A 63 -14.77 1.63 -22.20
N PHE A 64 -15.37 2.70 -21.67
CA PHE A 64 -14.61 3.87 -21.24
C PHE A 64 -13.92 3.59 -19.89
N ASP A 65 -12.59 3.57 -19.90
CA ASP A 65 -11.77 3.39 -18.69
C ASP A 65 -11.22 4.72 -18.21
N VAL A 66 -11.63 5.13 -17.01
CA VAL A 66 -11.20 6.38 -16.36
C VAL A 66 -9.70 6.34 -16.02
N ASN A 67 -9.12 5.15 -15.86
CA ASN A 67 -7.70 4.98 -15.56
C ASN A 67 -6.82 4.98 -16.81
N ASN A 68 -7.41 4.89 -18.00
CA ASN A 68 -6.70 4.89 -19.28
C ASN A 68 -7.48 5.69 -20.34
N ILE A 69 -7.51 7.00 -20.13
CA ILE A 69 -8.28 7.96 -20.93
C ILE A 69 -7.82 7.95 -22.40
N ASP A 70 -6.51 7.91 -22.64
CA ASP A 70 -5.93 7.98 -24.00
C ASP A 70 -6.39 6.81 -24.89
N ALA A 71 -6.48 5.60 -24.33
CA ALA A 71 -6.99 4.42 -25.04
C ALA A 71 -8.52 4.44 -25.21
N SER A 72 -9.24 5.17 -24.37
CA SER A 72 -10.71 5.22 -24.32
C SER A 72 -11.30 6.30 -25.24
N ILE A 73 -10.56 7.37 -25.54
CA ILE A 73 -11.01 8.47 -26.40
C ILE A 73 -11.44 8.00 -27.81
N PRO A 74 -10.68 7.15 -28.54
CA PRO A 74 -11.08 6.72 -29.88
C PRO A 74 -12.44 6.00 -29.93
N ALA A 75 -12.71 5.11 -28.95
CA ALA A 75 -13.97 4.37 -28.87
C ALA A 75 -15.16 5.29 -28.52
N LEU A 76 -14.93 6.29 -27.66
CA LEU A 76 -15.92 7.31 -27.33
C LEU A 76 -16.28 8.17 -28.55
N LEU A 77 -15.27 8.57 -29.34
CA LEU A 77 -15.47 9.35 -30.57
C LEU A 77 -16.24 8.57 -31.63
N ASP A 78 -16.00 7.27 -31.79
CA ASP A 78 -16.77 6.41 -32.68
C ASP A 78 -18.26 6.31 -32.26
N GLY A 79 -18.53 6.18 -30.96
CA GLY A 79 -19.91 6.17 -30.43
C GLY A 79 -20.63 7.51 -30.62
N LEU A 80 -19.91 8.62 -30.40
CA LEU A 80 -20.43 9.96 -30.63
C LEU A 80 -20.71 10.23 -32.12
N PHE A 81 -19.86 9.73 -33.02
CA PHE A 81 -20.08 9.85 -34.47
C PHE A 81 -21.37 9.15 -34.91
N VAL A 82 -21.63 7.96 -34.39
CA VAL A 82 -22.88 7.21 -34.66
C VAL A 82 -24.09 7.96 -34.12
N ALA A 83 -24.00 8.49 -32.90
CA ALA A 83 -25.08 9.24 -32.27
C ALA A 83 -25.46 10.50 -33.08
N PHE A 84 -24.47 11.21 -33.62
CA PHE A 84 -24.69 12.40 -34.43
C PHE A 84 -25.38 12.07 -35.76
N TRP A 85 -24.87 11.07 -36.47
CA TRP A 85 -25.38 10.72 -37.81
C TRP A 85 -26.76 10.05 -37.78
N SER A 86 -27.09 9.27 -36.74
CA SER A 86 -28.45 8.71 -36.61
C SER A 86 -29.50 9.80 -36.41
N SER A 87 -29.19 10.84 -35.64
CA SER A 87 -30.10 11.97 -35.40
C SER A 87 -30.35 12.79 -36.67
N ILE A 88 -29.27 13.14 -37.39
CA ILE A 88 -29.37 13.86 -38.67
C ILE A 88 -30.23 13.09 -39.66
N LEU A 89 -29.99 11.78 -39.78
CA LEU A 89 -30.74 10.93 -40.71
C LEU A 89 -32.23 10.86 -40.34
N GLY A 90 -32.55 10.73 -39.05
CA GLY A 90 -33.94 10.69 -38.56
C GLY A 90 -34.70 11.99 -38.83
N ILE A 91 -34.07 13.15 -38.59
CA ILE A 91 -34.66 14.46 -38.85
C ILE A 91 -34.84 14.69 -40.36
N ALA A 92 -33.83 14.36 -41.17
CA ALA A 92 -33.90 14.51 -42.62
C ALA A 92 -35.01 13.65 -43.25
N LEU A 93 -35.15 12.39 -42.82
CA LEU A 93 -36.21 11.50 -43.31
C LEU A 93 -37.61 11.91 -42.83
N SER A 94 -37.73 12.44 -41.61
CA SER A 94 -38.98 13.03 -41.11
C SER A 94 -39.43 14.22 -41.94
N PHE A 95 -38.53 15.18 -42.16
CA PHE A 95 -38.85 16.38 -42.93
C PHE A 95 -39.24 16.06 -44.39
N THR A 96 -38.48 15.16 -45.02
CA THR A 96 -38.74 14.76 -46.42
C THR A 96 -40.07 14.01 -46.55
N SER A 97 -40.37 13.06 -45.65
CA SER A 97 -41.64 12.31 -45.67
C SER A 97 -42.87 13.21 -45.48
N GLN A 98 -42.84 14.14 -44.51
CA GLN A 98 -43.97 15.03 -44.23
C GLN A 98 -44.27 15.99 -45.39
N THR A 99 -43.24 16.70 -45.87
CA THR A 99 -43.42 17.83 -46.80
C THR A 99 -43.67 17.36 -48.23
N PHE A 100 -42.93 16.35 -48.69
CA PHE A 100 -42.97 15.97 -50.11
C PHE A 100 -43.96 14.84 -50.41
N PHE A 101 -44.37 14.06 -49.42
CA PHE A 101 -45.21 12.88 -49.65
C PHE A 101 -46.59 12.96 -48.97
N ILE A 102 -46.68 13.38 -47.70
CA ILE A 102 -47.92 13.31 -46.91
C ILE A 102 -48.88 14.47 -47.21
N GLN A 103 -48.43 15.73 -47.11
CA GLN A 103 -49.28 16.91 -47.34
C GLN A 103 -50.01 16.96 -48.70
N PRO A 104 -49.39 16.60 -49.85
CA PRO A 104 -50.07 16.65 -51.14
C PRO A 104 -51.24 15.67 -51.28
N ILE A 105 -51.19 14.55 -50.53
CA ILE A 105 -52.20 13.50 -50.57
C ILE A 105 -53.45 13.93 -49.76
N GLN A 106 -53.26 14.64 -48.64
CA GLN A 106 -54.36 15.12 -47.78
C GLN A 106 -55.19 16.23 -48.44
N ASN A 107 -54.56 17.20 -49.11
CA ASN A 107 -55.25 18.34 -49.72
C ASN A 107 -56.20 17.96 -50.89
N ARG A 108 -56.02 16.79 -51.50
CA ARG A 108 -56.87 16.32 -52.60
C ARG A 108 -58.18 15.69 -52.15
N ALA A 109 -58.33 15.37 -50.86
CA ALA A 109 -59.42 14.54 -50.37
C ALA A 109 -60.66 15.34 -49.86
N PHE A 110 -60.57 16.66 -49.66
CA PHE A 110 -61.62 17.45 -48.97
C PHE A 110 -61.79 18.88 -49.54
N GLY A 111 -62.70 19.12 -50.49
CA GLY A 111 -63.00 20.49 -50.96
C GLY A 111 -64.33 20.71 -51.69
N ASP A 112 -65.19 21.53 -51.07
CA ASP A 112 -66.12 22.55 -51.61
C ASP A 112 -67.64 22.26 -51.86
N GLY A 113 -68.50 23.22 -51.47
CA GLY A 113 -69.88 23.39 -51.97
C GLY A 113 -70.95 23.92 -50.97
N ASP A 114 -71.34 25.20 -51.10
CA ASP A 114 -72.60 25.80 -50.60
C ASP A 114 -73.31 26.55 -51.77
N GLU A 115 -74.54 27.04 -51.54
CA GLU A 115 -75.35 28.01 -52.34
C GLU A 115 -76.34 27.51 -53.46
N PRO A 116 -77.34 28.30 -53.94
CA PRO A 116 -78.56 28.81 -53.26
C PRO A 116 -79.85 28.81 -54.19
N VAL A 117 -80.97 29.39 -53.74
CA VAL A 117 -82.29 29.47 -54.46
C VAL A 117 -82.70 30.94 -54.71
N THR A 118 -83.36 31.23 -55.85
CA THR A 118 -83.51 32.58 -56.44
C THR A 118 -84.93 33.22 -56.34
N GLU A 119 -84.92 34.52 -55.99
CA GLU A 119 -85.80 35.69 -56.18
C GLU A 119 -87.35 35.64 -56.42
N GLU A 120 -87.98 34.59 -56.93
CA GLU A 120 -89.42 34.66 -57.29
C GLU A 120 -90.38 34.43 -56.10
N GLN A 121 -89.87 33.84 -55.01
CA GLN A 121 -90.63 33.55 -53.78
C GLN A 121 -90.85 34.79 -52.89
N ILE A 122 -90.07 35.86 -53.08
CA ILE A 122 -90.09 37.05 -52.21
C ILE A 122 -91.36 37.89 -52.42
N LEU A 123 -91.85 37.99 -53.66
CA LEU A 123 -92.95 38.90 -53.98
C LEU A 123 -94.33 38.36 -53.59
N LYS A 124 -94.46 37.02 -53.49
CA LYS A 124 -95.72 36.38 -53.10
C LYS A 124 -95.95 36.40 -51.58
N SER A 125 -94.87 36.34 -50.78
CA SER A 125 -94.97 36.33 -49.31
C SER A 125 -95.46 37.68 -48.76
N ILE A 126 -95.00 38.80 -49.33
CA ILE A 126 -95.33 40.17 -48.89
C ILE A 126 -96.83 40.45 -48.98
N ALA A 127 -97.52 39.95 -50.01
CA ALA A 127 -98.96 40.18 -50.19
C ALA A 127 -99.81 39.44 -49.15
N THR A 128 -99.44 38.19 -48.81
CA THR A 128 -100.09 37.41 -47.74
C THR A 128 -99.87 38.03 -46.36
N SER A 129 -98.67 38.55 -46.07
CA SER A 129 -98.36 39.13 -44.76
C SER A 129 -99.23 40.35 -44.41
N LEU A 130 -99.66 41.14 -45.40
CA LEU A 130 -100.49 42.32 -45.15
C LEU A 130 -101.95 41.97 -44.79
N ASP A 131 -102.49 40.83 -45.25
CA ASP A 131 -103.82 40.36 -44.84
C ASP A 131 -103.81 39.76 -43.42
N ASP A 132 -102.73 39.05 -43.07
CA ASP A 132 -102.56 38.47 -41.74
C ASP A 132 -102.37 39.53 -40.64
N ILE A 133 -101.67 40.64 -40.94
CA ILE A 133 -101.50 41.77 -40.01
C ILE A 133 -102.85 42.40 -39.64
N LYS A 134 -103.78 42.52 -40.60
CA LYS A 134 -105.11 43.08 -40.33
C LYS A 134 -105.91 42.20 -39.37
N LYS A 135 -105.87 40.87 -39.54
CA LYS A 135 -106.55 39.91 -38.65
C LYS A 135 -105.94 39.87 -37.24
N ALA A 136 -104.63 40.07 -37.12
CA ALA A 136 -103.92 40.09 -35.83
C ALA A 136 -104.24 41.32 -34.95
N ILE A 137 -104.69 42.43 -35.55
CA ILE A 137 -104.92 43.69 -34.84
C ILE A 137 -106.39 43.88 -34.42
N SER A 138 -107.37 43.42 -35.21
CA SER A 138 -108.78 43.83 -35.03
C SER A 138 -109.78 42.71 -34.69
N SER A 139 -109.35 41.48 -34.40
CA SER A 139 -110.24 40.38 -34.03
C SER A 139 -110.31 40.16 -32.51
N ASP A 140 -111.51 39.92 -31.98
CA ASP A 140 -111.78 39.62 -30.57
C ASP A 140 -111.47 38.14 -30.22
N SER A 141 -110.38 37.61 -30.78
CA SER A 141 -109.94 36.22 -30.64
C SER A 141 -108.70 36.11 -29.75
N ASP A 142 -108.45 34.92 -29.21
CA ASP A 142 -107.33 34.59 -28.29
C ASP A 142 -105.92 34.92 -28.82
N GLY A 143 -105.78 35.25 -30.11
CA GLY A 143 -104.54 35.61 -30.79
C GLY A 143 -104.38 37.10 -31.12
N SER A 144 -105.22 38.00 -30.59
CA SER A 144 -105.08 39.45 -30.84
C SER A 144 -103.86 40.05 -30.12
N LEU A 145 -103.27 41.09 -30.70
CA LEU A 145 -102.13 41.84 -30.11
C LEU A 145 -102.45 42.40 -28.71
N THR A 146 -103.69 42.78 -28.45
CA THR A 146 -104.12 43.26 -27.12
C THR A 146 -104.13 42.13 -26.09
N THR A 147 -104.61 40.94 -26.44
CA THR A 147 -104.57 39.77 -25.56
C THR A 147 -103.13 39.32 -25.27
N HIS A 148 -102.24 39.36 -26.27
CA HIS A 148 -100.83 39.07 -26.08
C HIS A 148 -100.12 40.10 -25.19
N LEU A 149 -100.42 41.40 -25.31
CA LEU A 149 -99.87 42.43 -24.41
C LEU A 149 -100.31 42.25 -22.96
N VAL A 150 -101.56 41.86 -22.74
CA VAL A 150 -102.05 41.55 -21.38
C VAL A 150 -101.36 40.30 -20.83
N LYS A 151 -101.26 39.22 -21.61
CA LYS A 151 -100.53 38.00 -21.19
C LYS A 151 -99.05 38.29 -20.89
N LEU A 152 -98.39 39.08 -21.73
CA LEU A 152 -96.99 39.48 -21.55
C LEU A 152 -96.80 40.33 -20.28
N ARG A 153 -97.71 41.29 -20.01
CA ARG A 153 -97.69 42.07 -18.76
C ARG A 153 -97.86 41.18 -17.54
N THR A 154 -98.81 40.24 -17.58
CA THR A 154 -99.05 39.33 -16.46
C THR A 154 -97.85 38.41 -16.25
N GLN A 155 -97.28 37.81 -17.30
CA GLN A 155 -96.06 37.00 -17.19
C GLN A 155 -94.85 37.79 -16.65
N LEU A 156 -94.67 39.04 -17.08
CA LEU A 156 -93.59 39.89 -16.56
C LEU A 156 -93.79 40.20 -15.07
N THR A 157 -95.04 40.45 -14.66
CA THR A 157 -95.40 40.72 -13.26
C THR A 157 -95.20 39.47 -12.39
N ASP A 158 -95.65 38.31 -12.87
CA ASP A 158 -95.51 37.02 -12.19
C ASP A 158 -94.05 36.56 -12.08
N GLN A 159 -93.15 37.04 -12.96
CA GLN A 159 -91.71 36.77 -12.86
C GLN A 159 -90.93 37.76 -11.98
N LEU A 160 -91.44 38.97 -11.75
CA LEU A 160 -90.76 39.99 -10.94
C LEU A 160 -90.68 39.60 -9.45
N GLU A 161 -91.73 38.99 -8.91
CA GLU A 161 -91.79 38.56 -7.50
C GLU A 161 -90.79 37.43 -7.16
N PRO A 162 -90.72 36.31 -7.91
CA PRO A 162 -89.70 35.28 -7.67
C PRO A 162 -88.28 35.78 -7.97
N LEU A 163 -88.10 36.71 -8.92
CA LEU A 163 -86.78 37.30 -9.19
C LEU A 163 -86.28 38.11 -7.97
N ASN A 164 -87.14 38.92 -7.36
CA ASN A 164 -86.78 39.69 -6.17
C ASN A 164 -86.48 38.76 -4.97
N SER A 165 -87.27 37.70 -4.80
CA SER A 165 -87.02 36.68 -3.77
C SER A 165 -85.67 35.98 -3.97
N ASN A 166 -85.34 35.60 -5.20
CA ASN A 166 -84.06 34.98 -5.53
C ASN A 166 -82.88 35.94 -5.34
N MET A 167 -83.04 37.22 -5.67
CA MET A 167 -82.02 38.25 -5.43
C MET A 167 -81.76 38.46 -3.93
N SER A 168 -82.80 38.43 -3.10
CA SER A 168 -82.68 38.49 -1.64
C SER A 168 -81.95 37.26 -1.07
N LYS A 169 -82.29 36.05 -1.53
CA LYS A 169 -81.57 34.81 -1.16
C LYS A 169 -80.10 34.86 -1.57
N LEU A 170 -79.81 35.34 -2.78
CA LEU A 170 -78.43 35.51 -3.24
C LEU A 170 -77.67 36.51 -2.38
N THR A 171 -78.29 37.64 -2.03
CA THR A 171 -77.70 38.66 -1.14
C THR A 171 -77.38 38.05 0.23
N HIS A 172 -78.28 37.23 0.78
CA HIS A 172 -78.06 36.55 2.06
C HIS A 172 -76.98 35.46 1.97
N SER A 173 -76.95 34.66 0.90
CA SER A 173 -75.93 33.63 0.68
C SER A 173 -74.53 34.20 0.41
N VAL A 174 -74.44 35.39 -0.19
CA VAL A 174 -73.15 36.03 -0.53
C VAL A 174 -72.65 36.94 0.60
N GLY A 175 -73.53 37.77 1.18
CA GLY A 175 -73.15 38.83 2.13
C GLY A 175 -73.93 38.84 3.44
N GLY A 176 -74.78 37.85 3.71
CA GLY A 176 -75.46 37.72 5.00
C GLY A 176 -74.50 37.34 6.13
N GLU A 177 -74.85 37.68 7.37
CA GLU A 177 -74.08 37.36 8.58
C GLU A 177 -74.22 35.88 9.03
N GLY A 178 -74.91 35.04 8.26
CA GLY A 178 -75.06 33.62 8.56
C GLY A 178 -73.75 32.86 8.39
N GLU A 179 -73.53 31.82 9.21
CA GLU A 179 -72.34 30.95 9.16
C GLU A 179 -72.14 30.25 7.81
N THR A 180 -73.23 30.09 7.05
CA THR A 180 -73.22 29.46 5.73
C THR A 180 -73.03 30.46 4.57
N SER A 181 -72.90 31.76 4.85
CA SER A 181 -72.63 32.73 3.80
C SER A 181 -71.20 32.58 3.24
N LEU A 182 -71.03 32.89 1.96
CA LEU A 182 -69.72 32.80 1.30
C LEU A 182 -68.69 33.72 1.95
N LEU A 183 -69.10 34.90 2.40
CA LEU A 183 -68.21 35.84 3.08
C LEU A 183 -67.66 35.24 4.38
N THR A 184 -68.53 34.66 5.22
CA THR A 184 -68.13 34.05 6.49
C THR A 184 -67.25 32.82 6.26
N GLN A 185 -67.56 31.98 5.27
CA GLN A 185 -66.71 30.84 4.92
C GLN A 185 -65.32 31.27 4.41
N ILE A 186 -65.23 32.31 3.58
CA ILE A 186 -63.95 32.85 3.11
C ILE A 186 -63.13 33.43 4.26
N GLN A 187 -63.77 34.10 5.23
CA GLN A 187 -63.10 34.60 6.43
C GLN A 187 -62.55 33.44 7.28
N ASN A 188 -63.36 32.41 7.53
CA ASN A 188 -62.93 31.23 8.29
C ASN A 188 -61.79 30.48 7.59
N LEU A 189 -61.85 30.30 6.27
CA LEU A 189 -60.76 29.71 5.49
C LEU A 189 -59.48 30.55 5.58
N ARG A 190 -59.59 31.89 5.58
CA ARG A 190 -58.42 32.77 5.77
C ARG A 190 -57.81 32.65 7.16
N LEU A 191 -58.64 32.56 8.20
CA LEU A 191 -58.19 32.38 9.57
C LEU A 191 -57.48 31.02 9.73
N GLU A 192 -58.10 29.93 9.27
CA GLU A 192 -57.49 28.59 9.30
C GLU A 192 -56.19 28.54 8.48
N SER A 193 -56.17 29.19 7.31
CA SER A 193 -54.96 29.30 6.49
C SER A 193 -53.85 30.07 7.19
N LYS A 194 -54.19 31.13 7.95
CA LYS A 194 -53.21 31.91 8.72
C LYS A 194 -52.66 31.10 9.89
N GLU A 195 -53.50 30.39 10.63
CA GLU A 195 -53.08 29.52 11.73
C GLU A 195 -52.18 28.37 11.25
N LYS A 196 -52.51 27.77 10.09
CA LYS A 196 -51.63 26.79 9.43
C LYS A 196 -50.30 27.42 9.00
N GLN A 197 -50.32 28.63 8.47
CA GLN A 197 -49.08 29.33 8.11
C GLN A 197 -48.20 29.61 9.34
N ASP A 198 -48.79 30.11 10.43
CA ASP A 198 -48.06 30.42 11.66
C ASP A 198 -47.45 29.16 12.30
N SER A 199 -48.18 28.03 12.26
CA SER A 199 -47.66 26.74 12.73
C SER A 199 -46.54 26.17 11.85
N ILE A 200 -46.62 26.33 10.52
CA ILE A 200 -45.54 25.97 9.59
C ILE A 200 -44.28 26.79 9.89
N VAL A 201 -44.42 28.11 10.06
CA VAL A 201 -43.30 29.01 10.39
C VAL A 201 -42.66 28.61 11.72
N LYS A 202 -43.47 28.26 12.72
CA LYS A 202 -42.95 27.78 14.01
C LYS A 202 -42.15 26.47 13.86
N ILE A 203 -42.67 25.48 13.14
CA ILE A 203 -41.98 24.21 12.89
C ILE A 203 -40.64 24.44 12.15
N GLN A 204 -40.63 25.34 11.16
CA GLN A 204 -39.40 25.70 10.45
C GLN A 204 -38.35 26.33 11.37
N ASN A 205 -38.76 27.24 12.26
CA ASN A 205 -37.86 27.86 13.23
C ASN A 205 -37.34 26.85 14.26
N ASP A 206 -38.21 25.99 14.80
CA ASP A 206 -37.81 24.94 15.74
C ASP A 206 -36.81 23.96 15.08
N GLN A 207 -37.02 23.62 13.80
CA GLN A 207 -36.11 22.78 13.04
C GLN A 207 -34.77 23.48 12.76
N LEU A 208 -34.78 24.78 12.46
CA LEU A 208 -33.57 25.59 12.27
C LEU A 208 -32.75 25.67 13.57
N ASP A 209 -33.40 25.88 14.70
CA ASP A 209 -32.72 25.95 16.01
C ASP A 209 -32.14 24.59 16.41
N PHE A 210 -32.87 23.50 16.17
CA PHE A 210 -32.35 22.13 16.33
C PHE A 210 -31.12 21.88 15.44
N MET A 211 -31.17 22.31 14.17
CA MET A 211 -30.05 22.16 13.24
C MET A 211 -28.82 22.97 13.68
N LYS A 212 -29.01 24.20 14.17
CA LYS A 212 -27.91 25.02 14.73
C LYS A 212 -27.29 24.38 15.97
N ALA A 213 -28.13 23.93 16.90
CA ALA A 213 -27.67 23.26 18.12
C ALA A 213 -26.90 21.97 17.79
N ASN A 214 -27.41 21.16 16.85
CA ASN A 214 -26.74 19.94 16.42
C ASN A 214 -25.42 20.24 15.70
N SER A 215 -25.38 21.26 14.84
CA SER A 215 -24.13 21.70 14.18
C SER A 215 -23.07 22.09 15.21
N LYS A 216 -23.45 22.86 16.22
CA LYS A 216 -22.54 23.28 17.29
C LYS A 216 -22.06 22.09 18.14
N LEU A 217 -22.96 21.17 18.47
CA LEU A 217 -22.59 19.96 19.21
C LEU A 217 -21.62 19.07 18.41
N VAL A 218 -21.81 18.95 17.09
CA VAL A 218 -20.90 18.23 16.21
C VAL A 218 -19.52 18.89 16.20
N GLU A 219 -19.45 20.23 16.12
CA GLU A 219 -18.20 20.98 16.22
C GLU A 219 -17.48 20.73 17.56
N GLU A 220 -18.18 20.88 18.69
CA GLU A 220 -17.62 20.64 20.03
C GLU A 220 -17.13 19.19 20.21
N LYS A 221 -17.90 18.20 19.76
CA LYS A 221 -17.52 16.78 19.84
C LYS A 221 -16.35 16.44 18.90
N PHE A 222 -16.23 17.15 17.79
CA PHE A 222 -15.16 16.95 16.83
C PHE A 222 -13.82 17.54 17.34
N ASP A 223 -13.87 18.71 17.98
CA ASP A 223 -12.70 19.29 18.66
C ASP A 223 -12.21 18.38 19.79
N GLU A 224 -13.12 17.87 20.62
CA GLU A 224 -12.82 16.90 21.69
C GLU A 224 -12.18 15.62 21.13
N PHE A 225 -12.71 15.09 20.02
CA PHE A 225 -12.14 13.93 19.33
C PHE A 225 -10.74 14.21 18.75
N THR A 226 -10.53 15.39 18.16
CA THR A 226 -9.23 15.80 17.60
C THR A 226 -8.17 15.94 18.70
N GLU A 227 -8.55 16.50 19.85
CA GLU A 227 -7.67 16.61 21.02
C GLU A 227 -7.32 15.23 21.61
N LEU A 228 -8.32 14.33 21.72
CA LEU A 228 -8.10 12.94 22.15
C LEU A 228 -7.20 12.16 21.18
N LEU A 229 -7.37 12.34 19.86
CA LEU A 229 -6.51 11.72 18.85
C LEU A 229 -5.05 12.20 18.98
N LYS A 230 -4.85 13.51 19.17
CA LYS A 230 -3.52 14.12 19.34
C LYS A 230 -2.84 13.64 20.63
N LYS A 231 -3.58 13.43 21.70
CA LYS A 231 -3.02 13.00 22.98
C LYS A 231 -2.77 11.48 23.04
N SER A 232 -3.75 10.68 22.63
CA SER A 232 -3.74 9.23 22.90
C SER A 232 -2.81 8.41 22.00
N ASN A 233 -2.58 8.83 20.73
CA ASN A 233 -1.79 8.04 19.79
C ASN A 233 -0.35 8.55 19.63
N THR A 234 -0.12 9.87 19.71
CA THR A 234 1.22 10.45 19.52
C THR A 234 2.12 10.22 20.73
N GLU A 235 1.63 10.43 21.95
CA GLU A 235 2.43 10.21 23.17
C GLU A 235 2.70 8.71 23.38
N ALA A 236 1.68 7.86 23.24
CA ALA A 236 1.84 6.42 23.50
C ALA A 236 2.76 5.71 22.47
N LEU A 237 2.65 6.02 21.17
CA LEU A 237 3.53 5.42 20.16
C LEU A 237 4.96 5.98 20.25
N VAL A 238 5.11 7.29 20.46
CA VAL A 238 6.43 7.90 20.63
C VAL A 238 7.10 7.37 21.90
N GLU A 239 6.39 7.26 23.02
CA GLU A 239 6.91 6.69 24.27
C GLU A 239 7.33 5.23 24.09
N VAL A 240 6.52 4.40 23.41
CA VAL A 240 6.88 2.99 23.14
C VAL A 240 8.12 2.91 22.25
N ILE A 241 8.20 3.70 21.19
CA ILE A 241 9.36 3.73 20.30
C ILE A 241 10.60 4.26 21.03
N GLU A 242 10.47 5.32 21.83
CA GLU A 242 11.55 5.88 22.62
C GLU A 242 12.08 4.86 23.63
N LYS A 243 11.19 4.11 24.28
CA LYS A 243 11.56 3.07 25.23
C LYS A 243 12.22 1.87 24.56
N VAL A 244 11.75 1.46 23.38
CA VAL A 244 12.35 0.36 22.61
C VAL A 244 13.71 0.75 22.02
N ILE A 245 13.82 1.92 21.41
CA ILE A 245 15.07 2.43 20.82
C ILE A 245 16.08 2.77 21.92
N GLY A 246 15.64 3.44 22.98
CA GLY A 246 16.48 3.74 24.14
C GLY A 246 16.99 2.48 24.80
N GLY A 247 16.11 1.52 25.09
CA GLY A 247 16.48 0.23 25.68
C GLY A 247 17.37 -0.62 24.77
N PHE A 248 17.15 -0.59 23.45
CA PHE A 248 18.01 -1.26 22.48
C PHE A 248 19.40 -0.62 22.44
N ASN A 249 19.50 0.72 22.33
CA ASN A 249 20.77 1.44 22.31
C ASN A 249 21.58 1.25 23.60
N GLU A 250 20.91 1.26 24.75
CA GLU A 250 21.56 1.01 26.04
C GLU A 250 22.12 -0.41 26.12
N LYS A 251 21.32 -1.43 25.75
CA LYS A 251 21.77 -2.82 25.73
C LYS A 251 22.87 -3.09 24.71
N LEU A 252 22.80 -2.48 23.55
CA LEU A 252 23.79 -2.57 22.49
C LEU A 252 25.12 -1.96 22.94
N ASN A 253 25.09 -0.78 23.57
CA ASN A 253 26.27 -0.14 24.14
C ASN A 253 26.88 -0.97 25.28
N GLU A 254 26.06 -1.49 26.19
CA GLU A 254 26.50 -2.37 27.27
C GLU A 254 27.19 -3.63 26.69
N LEU A 255 26.60 -4.24 25.66
CA LEU A 255 27.17 -5.40 24.98
C LEU A 255 28.47 -5.07 24.26
N ILE A 256 28.58 -3.93 23.57
CA ILE A 256 29.81 -3.50 22.89
C ILE A 256 30.90 -3.21 23.91
N GLU A 257 30.60 -2.46 24.97
CA GLU A 257 31.57 -2.15 26.01
C GLU A 257 32.08 -3.44 26.66
N LYS A 258 31.20 -4.38 26.97
CA LYS A 258 31.59 -5.65 27.54
C LYS A 258 32.32 -6.57 26.55
N LEU A 259 31.76 -6.81 25.36
CA LEU A 259 32.30 -7.78 24.41
C LEU A 259 33.52 -7.27 23.66
N VAL A 260 33.59 -5.97 23.37
CA VAL A 260 34.66 -5.39 22.56
C VAL A 260 35.71 -4.75 23.43
N LYS A 261 35.39 -4.15 24.58
CA LYS A 261 36.41 -3.53 25.41
C LYS A 261 37.01 -4.52 26.41
N GLU A 262 36.19 -5.13 27.27
CA GLU A 262 36.70 -6.02 28.32
C GLU A 262 37.37 -7.26 27.73
N ASN A 263 36.72 -7.96 26.78
CA ASN A 263 37.33 -9.14 26.17
C ASN A 263 38.55 -8.81 25.32
N PHE A 264 38.59 -7.64 24.68
CA PHE A 264 39.76 -7.23 23.90
C PHE A 264 40.93 -6.84 24.80
N GLU A 265 40.67 -6.17 25.93
CA GLU A 265 41.68 -5.91 26.95
C GLU A 265 42.24 -7.22 27.52
N GLU A 266 41.40 -8.23 27.78
CA GLU A 266 41.84 -9.57 28.20
C GLU A 266 42.61 -10.32 27.10
N LEU A 267 42.17 -10.23 25.85
CA LEU A 267 42.87 -10.81 24.70
C LEU A 267 44.24 -10.17 24.53
N ASN A 268 44.32 -8.83 24.53
CA ASN A 268 45.58 -8.11 24.42
C ASN A 268 46.51 -8.47 25.57
N ARG A 269 45.99 -8.56 26.80
CA ARG A 269 46.78 -9.00 27.96
C ARG A 269 47.27 -10.44 27.81
N SER A 270 46.45 -11.32 27.26
CA SER A 270 46.81 -12.72 26.97
C SER A 270 47.92 -12.81 25.92
N VAL A 271 47.81 -12.05 24.83
CA VAL A 271 48.83 -11.97 23.77
C VAL A 271 50.14 -11.37 24.31
N GLU A 272 50.07 -10.28 25.08
CA GLU A 272 51.26 -9.70 25.71
C GLU A 272 51.96 -10.66 26.67
N ASN A 273 51.19 -11.40 27.48
CA ASN A 273 51.74 -12.41 28.38
C ASN A 273 52.38 -13.56 27.60
N LEU A 274 51.79 -13.96 26.48
CA LEU A 274 52.32 -15.00 25.60
C LEU A 274 53.61 -14.54 24.92
N ASN A 275 53.68 -13.30 24.41
CA ASN A 275 54.90 -12.71 23.85
C ASN A 275 56.01 -12.61 24.90
N LYS A 276 55.70 -12.16 26.13
CA LYS A 276 56.66 -12.14 27.25
C LYS A 276 57.16 -13.54 27.61
N TRP A 277 56.24 -14.52 27.66
CA TRP A 277 56.59 -15.91 27.90
C TRP A 277 57.48 -16.46 26.77
N GLN A 278 57.19 -16.15 25.51
CA GLN A 278 58.00 -16.54 24.36
C GLN A 278 59.41 -15.96 24.44
N GLN A 279 59.57 -14.68 24.80
CA GLN A 279 60.87 -14.04 25.02
C GLN A 279 61.65 -14.72 26.15
N SER A 280 61.04 -14.95 27.30
CA SER A 280 61.71 -15.64 28.41
C SER A 280 62.07 -17.09 28.06
N ASN A 281 61.19 -17.79 27.35
CA ASN A 281 61.45 -19.15 26.87
C ASN A 281 62.59 -19.18 25.84
N LYS A 282 62.75 -18.12 25.03
CA LYS A 282 63.87 -17.97 24.09
C LYS A 282 65.19 -17.89 24.82
N GLU A 283 65.32 -16.98 25.78
CA GLU A 283 66.53 -16.86 26.59
C GLU A 283 66.87 -18.17 27.31
N GLN A 284 65.85 -18.87 27.83
CA GLN A 284 66.05 -20.17 28.49
C GLN A 284 66.54 -21.27 27.54
N ILE A 285 65.98 -21.37 26.32
CA ILE A 285 66.41 -22.37 25.34
C ILE A 285 67.84 -22.08 24.85
N GLU A 286 68.17 -20.81 24.57
CA GLU A 286 69.52 -20.41 24.17
C GLU A 286 70.56 -20.77 25.24
N LEU A 287 70.25 -20.45 26.51
CA LEU A 287 71.09 -20.82 27.65
C LEU A 287 71.23 -22.34 27.80
N LEU A 288 70.14 -23.10 27.62
CA LEU A 288 70.13 -24.54 27.74
C LEU A 288 70.97 -25.22 26.63
N ILE A 289 70.88 -24.70 25.40
CA ILE A 289 71.73 -25.13 24.28
C ILE A 289 73.21 -24.89 24.60
N GLU A 290 73.55 -23.71 25.14
CA GLU A 290 74.94 -23.39 25.53
C GLU A 290 75.45 -24.32 26.63
N GLN A 291 74.64 -24.55 27.67
CA GLN A 291 74.98 -25.47 28.76
C GLN A 291 75.18 -26.91 28.27
N TYR A 292 74.32 -27.39 27.37
CA TYR A 292 74.46 -28.75 26.83
C TYR A 292 75.64 -28.90 25.87
N LYS A 293 75.98 -27.89 25.08
CA LYS A 293 77.23 -27.88 24.29
C LYS A 293 78.45 -27.99 25.20
N SER A 294 78.51 -27.15 26.24
CA SER A 294 79.60 -27.19 27.24
C SER A 294 79.69 -28.54 27.94
N LEU A 295 78.55 -29.14 28.30
CA LEU A 295 78.51 -30.49 28.87
C LEU A 295 79.02 -31.55 27.89
N THR A 296 78.64 -31.46 26.61
CA THR A 296 79.10 -32.36 25.53
C THR A 296 80.63 -32.28 25.39
N ASP A 297 81.20 -31.08 25.40
CA ASP A 297 82.65 -30.86 25.32
C ASP A 297 83.37 -31.48 26.53
N GLN A 298 82.84 -31.27 27.75
CA GLN A 298 83.40 -31.83 28.98
C GLN A 298 83.33 -33.37 29.01
N LEU A 299 82.21 -33.95 28.57
CA LEU A 299 82.04 -35.40 28.48
C LEU A 299 83.00 -36.00 27.45
N THR A 300 83.22 -35.33 26.32
CA THR A 300 84.17 -35.75 25.29
C THR A 300 85.61 -35.75 25.84
N LEU A 301 86.02 -34.67 26.52
CA LEU A 301 87.32 -34.60 27.18
C LEU A 301 87.50 -35.71 28.24
N SER A 302 86.45 -35.97 29.02
CA SER A 302 86.44 -37.04 30.02
C SER A 302 86.56 -38.42 29.37
N ALA A 303 85.83 -38.66 28.28
CA ALA A 303 85.90 -39.88 27.50
C ALA A 303 87.32 -40.09 26.92
N ASP A 304 87.93 -39.07 26.31
CA ASP A 304 89.29 -39.14 25.79
C ASP A 304 90.33 -39.45 26.88
N THR A 305 90.16 -38.87 28.06
CA THR A 305 91.01 -39.15 29.23
C THR A 305 90.85 -40.60 29.67
N LEU A 306 89.62 -41.09 29.81
CA LEU A 306 89.33 -42.48 30.20
C LEU A 306 89.86 -43.49 29.18
N ASN A 307 89.72 -43.21 27.89
CA ASN A 307 90.26 -44.02 26.82
C ASN A 307 91.79 -44.07 26.89
N SER A 308 92.43 -42.93 27.17
CA SER A 308 93.89 -42.84 27.31
C SER A 308 94.39 -43.61 28.53
N VAL A 309 93.70 -43.52 29.68
CA VAL A 309 94.01 -44.29 30.88
C VAL A 309 93.76 -45.77 30.65
N SER A 310 92.62 -46.15 30.06
CA SER A 310 92.28 -47.53 29.72
C SER A 310 93.35 -48.16 28.82
N LYS A 311 93.74 -47.50 27.72
CA LYS A 311 94.82 -47.96 26.83
C LYS A 311 96.16 -48.09 27.54
N SER A 312 96.49 -47.16 28.44
CA SER A 312 97.74 -47.18 29.20
C SER A 312 97.75 -48.36 30.18
N THR A 313 96.66 -48.59 30.91
CA THR A 313 96.49 -49.73 31.82
C THR A 313 96.49 -51.04 31.05
N GLU A 314 95.75 -51.13 29.95
CA GLU A 314 95.72 -52.31 29.06
C GLU A 314 97.12 -52.62 28.52
N SER A 315 97.89 -51.61 28.11
CA SER A 315 99.27 -51.80 27.65
C SER A 315 100.23 -52.30 28.74
N LEU A 316 99.93 -52.09 30.02
CA LEU A 316 100.73 -52.61 31.14
C LEU A 316 100.45 -54.09 31.40
N VAL A 317 99.20 -54.52 31.22
CA VAL A 317 98.68 -55.83 31.66
C VAL A 317 98.28 -56.80 30.55
N LYS A 318 98.36 -56.39 29.27
CA LYS A 318 98.21 -57.29 28.12
C LYS A 318 99.30 -58.37 28.11
N GLU A 319 99.13 -59.41 27.30
CA GLU A 319 100.01 -60.59 27.29
C GLU A 319 101.50 -60.26 27.08
N ASP A 320 101.82 -59.24 26.27
CA ASP A 320 103.18 -58.72 26.05
C ASP A 320 103.49 -57.46 26.89
N GLY A 321 102.69 -57.20 27.92
CA GLY A 321 102.77 -56.04 28.79
C GLY A 321 103.98 -56.10 29.71
N LYS A 322 104.46 -54.92 30.15
CA LYS A 322 105.63 -54.83 31.03
C LYS A 322 105.40 -55.49 32.40
N LEU A 323 104.18 -55.44 32.94
CA LEU A 323 103.86 -56.05 34.22
C LEU A 323 103.83 -57.57 34.10
N VAL A 324 103.20 -58.10 33.05
CA VAL A 324 103.15 -59.54 32.74
C VAL A 324 104.55 -60.07 32.47
N SER A 325 105.35 -59.38 31.65
CA SER A 325 106.74 -59.75 31.39
C SER A 325 107.59 -59.78 32.66
N LEU A 326 107.39 -58.82 33.58
CA LEU A 326 108.10 -58.78 34.85
C LEU A 326 107.66 -59.91 35.78
N ILE A 327 106.37 -60.26 35.79
CA ILE A 327 105.84 -61.45 36.51
C ILE A 327 106.47 -62.72 35.94
N ASP A 328 106.52 -62.88 34.61
CA ASP A 328 107.09 -64.04 33.94
C ASP A 328 108.60 -64.18 34.19
N GLU A 329 109.37 -63.10 34.05
CA GLU A 329 110.82 -63.07 34.34
C GLU A 329 111.07 -63.45 35.80
N LEU A 330 110.32 -62.87 36.73
CA LEU A 330 110.40 -63.19 38.14
C LEU A 330 110.08 -64.68 38.40
N ASN A 331 109.03 -65.23 37.78
CA ASN A 331 108.63 -66.63 37.89
C ASN A 331 109.73 -67.60 37.40
N THR A 332 110.56 -67.19 36.44
CA THR A 332 111.71 -68.01 36.02
C THR A 332 112.85 -68.09 37.04
N ILE A 333 113.00 -67.09 37.91
CA ILE A 333 114.14 -66.95 38.85
C ILE A 333 113.87 -67.66 40.20
N THR A 334 112.61 -67.84 40.60
CA THR A 334 112.22 -68.33 41.94
C THR A 334 111.77 -69.79 42.00
N LYS A 335 112.16 -70.61 41.01
CA LYS A 335 111.65 -71.98 40.84
C LYS A 335 111.77 -72.95 42.03
N ASP A 336 112.44 -72.61 43.14
CA ASP A 336 112.49 -73.44 44.34
C ASP A 336 112.46 -72.63 45.66
N GLY A 337 111.43 -72.89 46.49
CA GLY A 337 111.37 -72.55 47.92
C GLY A 337 110.37 -71.45 48.34
N ASP A 338 109.69 -71.66 49.48
CA ASP A 338 108.73 -70.73 50.11
C ASP A 338 109.46 -69.46 50.63
N ASN A 339 109.67 -68.50 49.74
CA ASN A 339 110.44 -67.28 49.99
C ASN A 339 109.59 -66.03 49.71
N ILE A 340 110.04 -64.88 50.23
CA ILE A 340 109.33 -63.59 50.11
C ILE A 340 109.08 -63.17 48.65
N LEU A 341 109.88 -63.66 47.69
CA LEU A 341 109.75 -63.34 46.28
C LEU A 341 108.56 -64.06 45.64
N ILE A 342 108.26 -65.31 46.01
CA ILE A 342 107.05 -66.02 45.52
C ILE A 342 105.78 -65.29 45.97
N LYS A 343 105.68 -64.90 47.26
CA LYS A 343 104.53 -64.12 47.75
C LYS A 343 104.40 -62.76 47.06
N THR A 344 105.52 -62.12 46.73
CA THR A 344 105.53 -60.86 45.98
C THR A 344 105.03 -61.08 44.54
N MET A 345 105.35 -62.21 43.91
CA MET A 345 104.83 -62.58 42.58
C MET A 345 103.34 -62.87 42.59
N GLU A 346 102.84 -63.66 43.54
CA GLU A 346 101.41 -63.91 43.70
C GLU A 346 100.64 -62.59 43.90
N GLN A 347 101.19 -61.65 44.68
CA GLN A 347 100.63 -60.31 44.83
C GLN A 347 100.69 -59.48 43.53
N LEU A 348 101.80 -59.55 42.78
CA LEU A 348 101.94 -58.87 41.49
C LEU A 348 100.99 -59.44 40.43
N ASP A 349 100.79 -60.76 40.39
CA ASP A 349 99.84 -61.42 39.49
C ASP A 349 98.39 -61.07 39.84
N GLY A 350 98.04 -61.09 41.14
CA GLY A 350 96.76 -60.56 41.62
C GLY A 350 96.54 -59.10 41.20
N THR A 351 97.55 -58.25 41.41
CA THR A 351 97.50 -56.83 41.02
C THR A 351 97.37 -56.65 39.51
N SER A 352 98.02 -57.50 38.71
CA SER A 352 97.92 -57.49 37.24
C SER A 352 96.51 -57.85 36.76
N ASN A 353 95.90 -58.86 37.39
CA ASN A 353 94.51 -59.24 37.13
C ASN A 353 93.53 -58.13 37.53
N ASP A 354 93.72 -57.51 38.70
CA ASP A 354 92.91 -56.37 39.16
C ASP A 354 93.01 -55.18 38.18
N PHE A 355 94.22 -54.89 37.67
CA PHE A 355 94.42 -53.85 36.65
C PHE A 355 93.77 -54.21 35.31
N LYS A 356 93.76 -55.49 34.92
CA LYS A 356 93.09 -55.96 33.70
C LYS A 356 91.57 -55.83 33.80
N GLU A 357 91.00 -56.15 34.97
CA GLU A 357 89.59 -55.90 35.28
C GLU A 357 89.28 -54.39 35.22
N THR A 358 90.10 -53.58 35.89
CA THR A 358 89.98 -52.11 35.90
C THR A 358 90.05 -51.51 34.49
N ALA A 359 90.95 -52.00 33.62
CA ALA A 359 91.05 -51.56 32.23
C ALA A 359 89.77 -51.85 31.44
N GLY A 360 89.17 -53.03 31.67
CA GLY A 360 87.89 -53.42 31.08
C GLY A 360 86.71 -52.58 31.57
N GLU A 361 86.67 -52.24 32.86
CA GLU A 361 85.67 -51.32 33.41
C GLU A 361 85.82 -49.90 32.85
N LEU A 362 87.04 -49.37 32.78
CA LEU A 362 87.32 -48.06 32.19
C LEU A 362 86.88 -47.98 30.72
N LYS A 363 87.07 -49.06 29.96
CA LYS A 363 86.60 -49.15 28.57
C LYS A 363 85.08 -49.09 28.47
N LYS A 364 84.36 -49.85 29.32
CA LYS A 364 82.89 -49.79 29.38
C LYS A 364 82.41 -48.38 29.76
N TRP A 365 83.08 -47.73 30.70
CA TRP A 365 82.74 -46.37 31.13
C TRP A 365 82.98 -45.35 30.03
N PHE A 366 84.07 -45.49 29.25
CA PHE A 366 84.32 -44.70 28.05
C PHE A 366 83.21 -44.85 27.00
N GLU A 367 82.81 -46.09 26.68
CA GLU A 367 81.72 -46.38 25.74
C GLU A 367 80.40 -45.74 26.19
N LEU A 368 80.07 -45.86 27.48
CA LEU A 368 78.87 -45.26 28.07
C LEU A 368 78.89 -43.72 28.00
N HIS A 369 80.03 -43.09 28.33
CA HIS A 369 80.19 -41.64 28.24
C HIS A 369 80.04 -41.12 26.81
N THR A 370 80.59 -41.86 25.84
CA THR A 370 80.48 -41.52 24.42
C THR A 370 79.03 -41.62 23.92
N GLU A 371 78.30 -42.68 24.31
CA GLU A 371 76.88 -42.83 23.97
C GLU A 371 76.03 -41.73 24.62
N PHE A 372 76.32 -41.38 25.87
CA PHE A 372 75.61 -40.30 26.57
C PHE A 372 75.86 -38.94 25.92
N SER A 373 77.10 -38.64 25.52
CA SER A 373 77.45 -37.42 24.79
C SER A 373 76.68 -37.30 23.47
N ALA A 374 76.60 -38.38 22.68
CA ALA A 374 75.80 -38.42 21.44
C ALA A 374 74.29 -38.17 21.68
N LYS A 375 73.75 -38.63 22.82
CA LYS A 375 72.34 -38.33 23.20
C LYS A 375 72.13 -36.86 23.54
N ILE A 376 73.11 -36.21 24.18
CA ILE A 376 73.03 -34.77 24.49
C ILE A 376 73.12 -33.96 23.19
N GLU A 377 73.99 -34.33 22.24
CA GLU A 377 74.04 -33.68 20.92
C GLU A 377 72.69 -33.74 20.20
N ASN A 378 72.03 -34.92 20.19
CA ASN A 378 70.68 -35.04 19.61
C ASN A 378 69.66 -34.12 20.30
N LEU A 379 69.77 -33.97 21.61
CA LEU A 379 68.89 -33.10 22.39
C LEU A 379 69.15 -31.62 22.07
N VAL A 380 70.41 -31.22 21.87
CA VAL A 380 70.79 -29.89 21.38
C VAL A 380 70.17 -29.61 20.01
N ASP A 381 70.21 -30.57 19.08
CA ASP A 381 69.62 -30.37 17.76
C ASP A 381 68.09 -30.24 17.81
N LYS A 382 67.41 -31.02 18.67
CA LYS A 382 65.97 -30.85 18.91
C LYS A 382 65.62 -29.48 19.52
N LEU A 383 66.47 -28.95 20.39
CA LEU A 383 66.28 -27.60 20.95
C LEU A 383 66.41 -26.51 19.88
N LYS A 384 67.34 -26.67 18.92
CA LYS A 384 67.44 -25.76 17.76
C LYS A 384 66.22 -25.84 16.83
N GLU A 385 65.68 -27.04 16.59
CA GLU A 385 64.44 -27.18 15.81
C GLU A 385 63.25 -26.46 16.48
N LEU A 386 63.16 -26.55 17.81
CA LEU A 386 62.16 -25.80 18.59
C LEU A 386 62.37 -24.29 18.52
N GLU A 387 63.63 -23.83 18.48
CA GLU A 387 64.00 -22.44 18.26
C GLU A 387 63.47 -21.92 16.91
N GLU A 388 63.67 -22.67 15.83
CA GLU A 388 63.19 -22.31 14.48
C GLU A 388 61.65 -22.28 14.37
N LEU A 389 60.96 -23.24 15.00
CA LEU A 389 59.50 -23.27 15.06
C LEU A 389 58.94 -22.07 15.83
N ARG A 390 59.59 -21.71 16.93
CA ARG A 390 59.22 -20.55 17.75
C ARG A 390 59.41 -19.25 16.96
N ASP A 391 60.53 -19.05 16.28
CA ASP A 391 60.80 -17.82 15.52
C ASP A 391 59.75 -17.60 14.40
N LYS A 392 59.23 -18.68 13.80
CA LYS A 392 58.09 -18.58 12.87
C LYS A 392 56.78 -18.16 13.54
N SER A 393 56.61 -18.45 14.83
CA SER A 393 55.41 -18.10 15.61
C SER A 393 55.47 -16.71 16.25
N GLU A 394 56.63 -16.05 16.25
CA GLU A 394 56.83 -14.74 16.90
C GLU A 394 55.95 -13.65 16.25
N GLY A 395 55.83 -13.63 14.92
CA GLY A 395 54.97 -12.66 14.21
C GLY A 395 53.47 -13.02 14.20
N PHE A 396 53.14 -14.31 14.32
CA PHE A 396 51.75 -14.78 14.17
C PHE A 396 50.80 -14.16 15.21
N PHE A 397 51.23 -14.05 16.47
CA PHE A 397 50.36 -13.52 17.52
C PHE A 397 50.22 -12.00 17.48
N ASP A 398 51.25 -11.30 16.97
CA ASP A 398 51.17 -9.86 16.71
C ASP A 398 50.22 -9.58 15.54
N ASP A 399 50.29 -10.37 14.46
CA ASP A 399 49.35 -10.28 13.33
C ASP A 399 47.90 -10.54 13.78
N VAL A 400 47.68 -11.59 14.58
CA VAL A 400 46.36 -11.90 15.15
C VAL A 400 45.86 -10.75 16.01
N LYS A 401 46.72 -10.13 16.81
CA LYS A 401 46.35 -8.96 17.61
C LYS A 401 45.92 -7.79 16.72
N GLU A 402 46.69 -7.47 15.68
CA GLU A 402 46.39 -6.37 14.76
C GLU A 402 45.06 -6.59 14.02
N GLU A 403 44.81 -7.80 13.50
CA GLU A 403 43.52 -8.13 12.87
C GLU A 403 42.34 -8.00 13.83
N PHE A 404 42.51 -8.42 15.08
CA PHE A 404 41.47 -8.26 16.10
C PHE A 404 41.24 -6.80 16.49
N GLU A 405 42.28 -5.95 16.54
CA GLU A 405 42.16 -4.50 16.75
C GLU A 405 41.36 -3.83 15.63
N GLU A 406 41.66 -4.19 14.38
CA GLU A 406 40.95 -3.68 13.21
C GLU A 406 39.49 -4.12 13.22
N ALA A 407 39.21 -5.40 13.48
CA ALA A 407 37.85 -5.92 13.59
C ALA A 407 37.05 -5.25 14.72
N ALA A 408 37.67 -5.04 15.89
CA ALA A 408 37.05 -4.34 17.01
C ALA A 408 36.71 -2.87 16.67
N SER A 409 37.60 -2.20 15.94
CA SER A 409 37.38 -0.83 15.47
C SER A 409 36.21 -0.75 14.47
N ILE A 410 36.16 -1.66 13.50
CA ILE A 410 35.07 -1.77 12.52
C ILE A 410 33.73 -2.01 13.23
N LEU A 411 33.68 -2.93 14.19
CA LEU A 411 32.47 -3.21 14.98
C LEU A 411 32.00 -1.97 15.74
N LYS A 412 32.91 -1.24 16.38
CA LYS A 412 32.60 0.01 17.09
C LYS A 412 32.04 1.08 16.15
N GLN A 413 32.64 1.25 14.97
CA GLN A 413 32.18 2.20 13.96
C GLN A 413 30.82 1.81 13.40
N SER A 414 30.63 0.54 13.01
CA SER A 414 29.35 0.03 12.53
C SER A 414 28.25 0.24 13.56
N ASN A 415 28.55 0.07 14.84
CA ASN A 415 27.59 0.29 15.92
C ASN A 415 27.15 1.75 16.03
N SER A 416 28.12 2.68 15.93
CA SER A 416 27.85 4.11 15.91
C SER A 416 26.95 4.49 14.72
N ASN A 417 27.24 3.94 13.54
CA ASN A 417 26.44 4.17 12.34
C ASN A 417 25.02 3.60 12.50
N THR A 418 24.86 2.39 13.04
CA THR A 418 23.55 1.81 13.32
C THR A 418 22.74 2.67 14.29
N LYS A 419 23.39 3.21 15.34
CA LYS A 419 22.74 4.12 16.28
C LYS A 419 22.23 5.38 15.59
N GLU A 420 23.05 6.01 14.75
CA GLU A 420 22.67 7.19 13.99
C GLU A 420 21.50 6.89 13.05
N GLN A 421 21.55 5.78 12.31
CA GLN A 421 20.44 5.34 11.44
C GLN A 421 19.14 5.08 12.20
N VAL A 422 19.22 4.51 13.40
CA VAL A 422 18.04 4.29 14.26
C VAL A 422 17.46 5.62 14.75
N ASP A 423 18.30 6.57 15.12
CA ASP A 423 17.87 7.92 15.51
C ASP A 423 17.24 8.68 14.33
N ASP A 424 17.82 8.57 13.13
CA ASP A 424 17.26 9.14 11.89
C ASP A 424 15.90 8.51 11.54
N MET A 425 15.78 7.18 11.65
CA MET A 425 14.50 6.49 11.45
C MET A 425 13.43 6.96 12.43
N ARG A 426 13.82 7.16 13.70
CA ARG A 426 12.91 7.71 14.72
C ARG A 426 12.42 9.09 14.32
N GLN A 427 13.33 9.98 13.90
CA GLN A 427 12.97 11.33 13.49
C GLN A 427 12.07 11.33 12.25
N ALA A 428 12.42 10.55 11.22
CA ALA A 428 11.62 10.43 10.01
C ALA A 428 10.21 9.88 10.28
N PHE A 429 10.09 8.92 11.20
CA PHE A 429 8.80 8.37 11.62
C PHE A 429 7.94 9.42 12.34
N THR A 430 8.52 10.16 13.30
CA THR A 430 7.82 11.25 14.01
C THR A 430 7.35 12.33 13.04
N ASP A 431 8.22 12.79 12.15
CA ASP A 431 7.88 13.80 11.12
C ASP A 431 6.78 13.28 10.17
N GLY A 432 6.84 12.00 9.81
CA GLY A 432 5.84 11.34 8.96
C GLY A 432 4.47 11.25 9.65
N MET A 433 4.44 10.93 10.94
CA MET A 433 3.22 10.95 11.74
C MET A 433 2.64 12.36 11.83
N ASP A 434 3.44 13.36 12.16
CA ASP A 434 2.99 14.76 12.26
C ASP A 434 2.38 15.24 10.94
N LYS A 435 3.04 14.96 9.81
CA LYS A 435 2.49 15.28 8.48
C LYS A 435 1.17 14.56 8.20
N SER A 436 1.08 13.29 8.58
CA SER A 436 -0.15 12.49 8.38
C SER A 436 -1.31 13.03 9.22
N PHE A 437 -1.04 13.46 10.46
CA PHE A 437 -2.05 14.07 11.33
C PHE A 437 -2.49 15.44 10.81
N VAL A 438 -1.56 16.28 10.35
CA VAL A 438 -1.90 17.57 9.71
C VAL A 438 -2.74 17.36 8.45
N ALA A 439 -2.40 16.37 7.63
CA ALA A 439 -3.18 16.03 6.44
C ALA A 439 -4.59 15.53 6.81
N LEU A 440 -4.70 14.68 7.83
CA LEU A 440 -5.98 14.18 8.33
C LEU A 440 -6.84 15.32 8.89
N ASP A 441 -6.28 16.20 9.72
CA ASP A 441 -6.94 17.41 10.24
C ASP A 441 -7.46 18.29 9.10
N SER A 442 -6.65 18.51 8.06
CA SER A 442 -7.04 19.31 6.90
C SER A 442 -8.19 18.67 6.10
N ILE A 443 -8.14 17.36 5.85
CA ILE A 443 -9.21 16.63 5.16
C ILE A 443 -10.51 16.69 5.95
N LEU A 444 -10.43 16.48 7.27
CA LEU A 444 -11.59 16.51 8.14
C LEU A 444 -12.20 17.91 8.23
N LYS A 445 -11.40 18.96 8.39
CA LYS A 445 -11.85 20.37 8.34
C LYS A 445 -12.56 20.69 7.03
N ASN A 446 -12.01 20.24 5.90
CA ASN A 446 -12.64 20.41 4.60
C ASN A 446 -13.99 19.69 4.51
N MET A 447 -14.11 18.47 5.06
CA MET A 447 -15.40 17.76 5.10
C MET A 447 -16.44 18.48 5.97
N VAL A 448 -16.04 19.00 7.13
CA VAL A 448 -16.94 19.78 8.01
C VAL A 448 -17.39 21.06 7.31
N LEU A 449 -16.48 21.80 6.69
CA LEU A 449 -16.78 23.01 5.92
C LEU A 449 -17.72 22.70 4.74
N GLU A 450 -17.46 21.64 3.97
CA GLU A 450 -18.29 21.24 2.85
C GLU A 450 -19.71 20.83 3.31
N TYR A 451 -19.81 20.13 4.44
CA TYR A 451 -21.09 19.80 5.06
C TYR A 451 -21.84 21.06 5.50
N ALA A 452 -21.17 22.00 6.17
CA ALA A 452 -21.75 23.27 6.59
C ALA A 452 -22.21 24.12 5.39
N GLU A 453 -21.42 24.18 4.32
CA GLU A 453 -21.81 24.84 3.07
C GLU A 453 -23.04 24.21 2.42
N ARG A 454 -23.11 22.88 2.37
CA ARG A 454 -24.28 22.16 1.85
C ARG A 454 -25.53 22.46 2.67
N MET A 455 -25.41 22.50 4.00
CA MET A 455 -26.52 22.85 4.91
C MET A 455 -26.96 24.31 4.75
N ASN A 456 -26.03 25.25 4.57
CA ASN A 456 -26.35 26.65 4.29
C ASN A 456 -27.02 26.84 2.93
N LYS A 457 -26.59 26.12 1.88
CA LYS A 457 -27.27 26.12 0.57
C LYS A 457 -28.70 25.59 0.64
N LEU A 458 -28.95 24.60 1.48
CA LEU A 458 -30.30 24.08 1.72
C LEU A 458 -31.19 25.08 2.46
N ASN A 459 -30.64 25.87 3.39
CA ASN A 459 -31.38 26.89 4.13
C ASN A 459 -31.57 28.22 3.37
N GLY A 460 -30.72 28.54 2.39
CA GLY A 460 -30.76 29.80 1.62
C GLY A 460 -31.67 29.80 0.38
N ASN A 461 -32.36 28.70 0.09
CA ASN A 461 -33.19 28.51 -1.11
C ASN A 461 -34.71 28.63 -0.85
N ASN A 462 -35.12 29.23 0.27
CA ASN A 462 -36.53 29.55 0.57
C ASN A 462 -36.84 31.03 0.36
#